data_AF-A0A2U1LDU3-F1
#
_entry.id   AF-A0A2U1LDU3-F1
#
_cell.length_a   1.000
_cell.length_b   1.000
_cell.length_c   1.000
_cell.angle_alpha   90.00
_cell.angle_beta   90.00
_cell.angle_gamma   90.00
#
_symmetry.space_group_name_H-M   'P 1'
#
loop_
_entity.id
_entity.type
_entity.pdbx_description
1 polymer ?
#
loop_
_entity_poly.entity_id
_entity_poly.type
_entity_poly.pdbx_seq_one_letter_code
_entity_poly.pdbx_strand_id
1 'polypeptide(L)'
;MYACTGLVGAATIQIKSREVADDCKHQQRLKLGNGFQYELNAKGSTPIEVLGDYKSTLKPGLNSSIEEVKRTKMESLESKVRLQQVSSDIAAKIKAKENRIAILQSQIDELTNQISAIQKGTQDYISRCEMEARQLQEKFEAESHNVDLVEKEALEFLEGGQMVRMKEQSKESNLGPIMQIVLRRDDSVIFTKWMTSVNKSYNHRICIFVKNAKAALQETTVRSEEEVQMCAYQLLALIDSVSKYKEFTASKISQMKDVVSETAAAIAQAPNDSLASSIGTLPQSKV
;
A
#
# COMPACT_ATOMS: atom_id res chain seq x y z
N MET A 1 -38.85 -1.63 70.65
CA MET A 1 -37.62 -2.16 71.28
C MET A 1 -36.74 -2.60 70.13
N TYR A 2 -35.57 -2.02 69.84
CA TYR A 2 -34.52 -1.49 70.72
C TYR A 2 -34.17 -0.02 70.43
N ALA A 3 -33.75 0.65 71.50
CA ALA A 3 -33.21 2.00 71.50
C ALA A 3 -31.71 2.00 71.18
N CYS A 4 -31.22 3.01 70.48
CA CYS A 4 -29.84 3.48 70.59
C CYS A 4 -29.82 5.00 70.72
N THR A 5 -29.25 5.41 71.84
CA THR A 5 -29.05 6.74 72.40
C THR A 5 -27.77 7.41 71.90
N GLY A 6 -27.74 8.75 71.93
CA GLY A 6 -26.53 9.58 71.90
C GLY A 6 -26.06 9.98 70.50
N LEU A 7 -25.64 11.19 70.18
CA LEU A 7 -25.09 12.29 70.97
C LEU A 7 -25.44 13.60 70.23
N VAL A 8 -26.03 14.58 70.93
CA VAL A 8 -26.10 15.96 70.44
C VAL A 8 -24.72 16.57 70.65
N GLY A 9 -23.91 16.57 69.60
CA GLY A 9 -22.60 17.24 69.60
C GLY A 9 -22.79 18.75 69.52
N ALA A 10 -22.91 19.43 70.66
CA ALA A 10 -22.70 20.86 70.74
C ALA A 10 -21.24 21.17 70.39
N ALA A 11 -21.01 21.67 69.18
CA ALA A 11 -19.70 22.18 68.79
C ALA A 11 -19.47 23.53 69.48
N THR A 12 -18.90 23.49 70.68
CA THR A 12 -18.41 24.68 71.37
C THR A 12 -17.21 25.23 70.60
N ILE A 13 -17.41 26.32 69.86
CA ILE A 13 -16.29 27.07 69.26
C ILE A 13 -15.59 27.81 70.41
N GLN A 14 -14.46 27.29 70.87
CA GLN A 14 -13.58 28.04 71.75
C GLN A 14 -12.82 29.09 70.94
N ILE A 15 -13.24 30.35 71.08
CA ILE A 15 -12.44 31.50 70.64
C ILE A 15 -11.34 31.67 71.68
N LYS A 16 -10.11 31.31 71.31
CA LYS A 16 -8.93 31.59 72.11
C LYS A 16 -8.56 33.05 71.89
N SER A 17 -8.95 33.93 72.80
CA SER A 17 -8.49 35.33 72.82
C SER A 17 -6.98 35.34 73.06
N ARG A 18 -6.20 35.53 72.00
CA ARG A 18 -4.78 35.85 72.08
C ARG A 18 -4.68 37.36 72.14
N GLU A 19 -4.19 37.90 73.24
CA GLU A 19 -3.72 39.28 73.29
C GLU A 19 -2.74 39.50 72.13
N VAL A 20 -3.11 40.39 71.22
CA VAL A 20 -2.21 41.00 70.24
C VAL A 20 -2.33 42.50 70.48
N ALA A 21 -1.66 42.97 71.53
CA ALA A 21 -1.26 44.36 71.62
C ALA A 21 0.03 44.53 70.82
N ASP A 22 0.11 45.63 70.08
CA ASP A 22 1.31 46.21 69.46
C ASP A 22 1.84 45.66 68.12
N ASP A 23 0.98 45.53 67.10
CA ASP A 23 1.42 45.90 65.73
C ASP A 23 0.29 46.25 64.74
N CYS A 24 -0.79 46.86 65.22
CA CYS A 24 -1.97 47.20 64.41
C CYS A 24 -2.06 48.71 64.09
N LYS A 25 -1.01 49.31 63.51
CA LYS A 25 -1.04 50.73 63.10
C LYS A 25 -0.87 51.02 61.61
N HIS A 26 -0.58 50.02 60.77
CA HIS A 26 -0.29 50.25 59.35
C HIS A 26 -1.28 49.60 58.36
N GLN A 27 -2.44 49.13 58.82
CA GLN A 27 -3.43 48.47 57.96
C GLN A 27 -4.88 48.90 58.26
N GLN A 28 -5.17 50.20 58.13
CA GLN A 28 -6.54 50.77 58.27
C GLN A 28 -7.36 50.75 56.97
N ARG A 29 -6.89 50.05 55.92
CA ARG A 29 -7.53 50.05 54.59
C ARG A 29 -7.88 48.63 54.16
N LEU A 30 -9.18 48.37 53.98
CA LEU A 30 -9.67 47.15 53.35
C LEU A 30 -9.46 47.28 51.84
N LYS A 31 -8.50 46.52 51.30
CA LYS A 31 -8.30 46.38 49.86
C LYS A 31 -9.11 45.20 49.37
N LEU A 32 -10.16 45.49 48.62
CA LEU A 32 -10.89 44.50 47.86
C LEU A 32 -10.34 44.61 46.44
N GLY A 33 -9.86 43.51 45.85
CA GLY A 33 -9.18 43.52 44.55
C GLY A 33 -9.94 44.33 43.47
N ASN A 34 -9.20 44.82 42.46
CA ASN A 34 -9.58 45.85 41.48
C ASN A 34 -9.50 47.31 41.97
N GLY A 35 -8.58 47.62 42.90
CA GLY A 35 -8.31 49.01 43.30
C GLY A 35 -9.36 49.63 44.23
N PHE A 36 -10.33 48.84 44.69
CA PHE A 36 -11.28 49.28 45.71
C PHE A 36 -10.60 49.35 47.07
N GLN A 37 -10.67 50.51 47.69
CA GLN A 37 -10.04 50.77 48.97
C GLN A 37 -11.05 51.44 49.89
N TYR A 38 -11.47 50.69 50.90
CA TYR A 38 -12.43 51.16 51.91
C TYR A 38 -11.69 51.55 53.18
N GLU A 39 -11.88 52.79 53.63
CA GLU A 39 -11.24 53.34 54.83
C GLU A 39 -12.14 53.15 56.04
N LEU A 40 -11.60 52.51 57.08
CA LEU A 40 -12.33 52.25 58.32
C LEU A 40 -11.98 53.30 59.37
N ASN A 41 -12.97 53.74 60.13
CA ASN A 41 -12.73 54.67 61.24
C ASN A 41 -12.37 53.89 62.51
N ALA A 42 -11.08 53.89 62.85
CA ALA A 42 -10.52 53.16 64.00
C ALA A 42 -10.96 53.70 65.37
N LYS A 43 -11.66 54.84 65.45
CA LYS A 43 -12.11 55.47 66.70
C LYS A 43 -13.62 55.27 66.98
N GLY A 44 -14.35 54.64 66.05
CA GLY A 44 -15.78 54.38 66.21
C GLY A 44 -16.06 53.32 67.27
N SER A 45 -17.10 53.51 68.07
CA SER A 45 -17.56 52.54 69.08
C SER A 45 -18.80 51.76 68.62
N THR A 46 -19.50 52.27 67.58
CA THR A 46 -20.66 51.61 66.98
C THR A 46 -20.37 51.16 65.54
N PRO A 47 -21.06 50.12 65.02
CA PRO A 47 -20.84 49.61 63.67
C PRO A 47 -20.93 50.68 62.58
N ILE A 48 -21.79 51.69 62.74
CA ILE A 48 -21.98 52.77 61.77
C ILE A 48 -20.86 53.82 61.84
N GLU A 49 -20.28 54.04 63.02
CA GLU A 49 -19.14 54.94 63.21
C GLU A 49 -17.84 54.34 62.65
N VAL A 50 -17.67 53.01 62.77
CA VAL A 50 -16.48 52.29 62.28
C VAL A 50 -16.56 52.05 60.77
N LEU A 51 -17.73 51.61 60.27
CA LEU A 51 -17.92 51.26 58.87
C LEU A 51 -18.40 52.43 58.02
N GLY A 52 -18.89 53.54 58.57
CA GLY A 52 -19.47 54.63 57.77
C GLY A 52 -20.69 54.20 56.93
N ASP A 53 -20.98 54.92 55.83
CA ASP A 53 -22.03 54.55 54.87
C ASP A 53 -21.58 53.43 53.93
N TYR A 54 -21.43 52.24 54.50
CA TYR A 54 -21.07 51.02 53.75
C TYR A 54 -22.12 50.62 52.72
N LYS A 55 -23.35 51.12 52.86
CA LYS A 55 -24.50 50.71 52.04
C LYS A 55 -24.44 51.33 50.65
N SER A 56 -23.91 52.55 50.53
CA SER A 56 -23.73 53.26 49.26
C SER A 56 -22.46 52.89 48.51
N THR A 57 -21.42 52.41 49.20
CA THR A 57 -20.08 52.25 48.62
C THR A 57 -19.58 50.81 48.65
N LEU A 58 -19.57 50.16 49.83
CA LEU A 58 -19.03 48.80 49.98
C LEU A 58 -19.99 47.75 49.39
N LYS A 59 -21.29 47.86 49.66
CA LYS A 59 -22.30 46.91 49.18
C LYS A 59 -22.39 46.86 47.64
N PRO A 60 -22.42 47.98 46.90
CA PRO A 60 -22.40 47.95 45.44
C PRO A 60 -21.09 47.40 44.87
N GLY A 61 -19.94 47.71 45.47
CA GLY A 61 -18.64 47.16 45.06
C GLY A 61 -18.58 45.63 45.16
N LEU A 62 -19.01 45.08 46.30
CA LEU A 62 -19.10 43.62 46.48
C LEU A 62 -20.08 42.97 45.50
N ASN A 63 -21.26 43.58 45.29
CA ASN A 63 -22.22 43.09 44.30
C ASN A 63 -21.64 43.08 42.88
N SER A 64 -20.90 44.14 42.49
CA SER A 64 -20.22 44.21 41.20
C SER A 64 -19.19 43.10 41.02
N SER A 65 -18.36 42.85 42.04
CA SER A 65 -17.37 41.75 42.00
C SER A 65 -18.04 40.37 41.91
N ILE A 66 -19.16 40.17 42.61
CA ILE A 66 -19.93 38.93 42.54
C ILE A 66 -20.45 38.69 41.13
N GLU A 67 -21.04 39.71 40.50
CA GLU A 67 -21.56 39.59 39.13
C GLU A 67 -20.43 39.41 38.10
N GLU A 68 -19.27 40.04 38.31
CA GLU A 68 -18.08 39.83 37.47
C GLU A 68 -17.53 38.40 37.56
N VAL A 69 -17.45 37.83 38.76
CA VAL A 69 -17.07 36.43 38.95
C VAL A 69 -18.08 35.49 38.29
N LYS A 70 -19.38 35.76 38.39
CA LYS A 70 -20.42 34.96 37.71
C LYS A 70 -20.26 35.02 36.19
N ARG A 71 -20.07 36.23 35.64
CA ARG A 71 -19.91 36.44 34.20
C ARG A 71 -18.69 35.70 33.66
N THR A 72 -17.53 35.91 34.28
CA THR A 72 -16.27 35.25 33.87
C THR A 72 -16.35 33.72 34.01
N LYS A 73 -17.03 33.22 35.05
CA LYS A 73 -17.27 31.77 35.21
C LYS A 73 -18.22 31.21 34.15
N MET A 74 -19.26 31.96 33.76
CA MET A 74 -20.17 31.57 32.69
C MET A 74 -19.46 31.54 31.33
N GLU A 75 -18.69 32.57 30.99
CA GLU A 75 -17.85 32.62 29.78
C GLU A 75 -16.85 31.44 29.74
N SER A 76 -16.24 31.10 30.89
CA SER A 76 -15.37 29.94 31.03
C SER A 76 -16.11 28.60 30.82
N LEU A 77 -17.37 28.49 31.24
CA LEU A 77 -18.17 27.29 30.99
C LEU A 77 -18.58 27.19 29.53
N GLU A 78 -19.01 28.29 28.91
CA GLU A 78 -19.37 28.31 27.49
C GLU A 78 -18.19 27.93 26.60
N SER A 79 -17.00 28.45 26.87
CA SER A 79 -15.78 28.06 26.16
C SER A 79 -15.47 26.57 26.31
N LYS A 80 -15.60 26.00 27.52
CA LYS A 80 -15.45 24.55 27.74
C LYS A 80 -16.46 23.72 26.95
N VAL A 81 -17.72 24.15 26.90
CA VAL A 81 -18.76 23.46 26.11
C VAL A 81 -18.42 23.49 24.62
N ARG A 82 -17.97 24.64 24.09
CA ARG A 82 -17.51 24.74 22.69
C ARG A 82 -16.34 23.80 22.40
N LEU A 83 -15.34 23.77 23.29
CA LEU A 83 -14.19 22.88 23.15
C LEU A 83 -14.61 21.40 23.19
N GLN A 84 -15.53 21.05 24.08
CA GLN A 84 -16.06 19.68 24.17
C GLN A 84 -16.83 19.28 22.91
N GLN A 85 -17.62 20.19 22.34
CA GLN A 85 -18.33 19.95 21.08
C GLN A 85 -17.33 19.70 19.94
N VAL A 86 -16.35 20.59 19.76
CA VAL A 86 -15.32 20.45 18.72
C VAL A 86 -14.50 19.16 18.91
N SER A 87 -14.18 18.81 20.16
CA SER A 87 -13.50 17.55 20.48
C SER A 87 -14.32 16.33 20.04
N SER A 88 -15.63 16.32 20.28
CA SER A 88 -16.52 15.23 19.85
C SER A 88 -16.63 15.12 18.32
N ASP A 89 -16.69 16.26 17.61
CA ASP A 89 -16.75 16.29 16.15
C ASP A 89 -15.44 15.77 15.53
N ILE A 90 -14.28 16.12 16.11
CA ILE A 90 -12.98 15.60 15.69
C ILE A 90 -12.91 14.09 15.93
N ALA A 91 -13.37 13.60 17.09
CA ALA A 91 -13.38 12.17 17.39
C ALA A 91 -14.22 11.38 16.38
N ALA A 92 -15.39 11.90 15.98
CA ALA A 92 -16.22 11.29 14.94
C ALA A 92 -15.51 11.24 13.57
N LYS A 93 -14.80 12.33 13.19
CA LYS A 93 -13.99 12.36 11.95
C LYS A 93 -12.81 11.39 11.98
N ILE A 94 -12.16 11.20 13.14
CA ILE A 94 -11.10 10.21 13.32
C ILE A 94 -11.67 8.80 13.11
N LYS A 95 -12.78 8.47 13.79
CA LYS A 95 -13.47 7.17 13.62
C LYS A 95 -13.85 6.87 12.17
N ALA A 96 -14.38 7.87 11.45
CA ALA A 96 -14.70 7.70 10.04
C ALA A 96 -13.46 7.41 9.17
N LYS A 97 -12.32 8.06 9.46
CA LYS A 97 -11.05 7.80 8.78
C LYS A 97 -10.47 6.42 9.14
N GLU A 98 -10.56 5.99 10.40
CA GLU A 98 -10.18 4.63 10.84
C GLU A 98 -10.92 3.56 10.03
N ASN A 99 -12.25 3.70 9.88
CA ASN A 99 -13.06 2.77 9.10
C ASN A 99 -12.63 2.73 7.63
N ARG A 100 -12.32 3.89 7.03
CA ARG A 100 -11.84 3.94 5.64
C ARG A 100 -10.47 3.28 5.49
N ILE A 101 -9.57 3.46 6.46
CA ILE A 101 -8.26 2.80 6.48
C ILE A 101 -8.45 1.27 6.51
N ALA A 102 -9.35 0.76 7.35
CA ALA A 102 -9.65 -0.67 7.42
C ALA A 102 -10.16 -1.25 6.08
N ILE A 103 -11.04 -0.52 5.38
CA ILE A 103 -11.52 -0.92 4.05
C ILE A 103 -10.37 -0.98 3.03
N LEU A 104 -9.52 0.05 3.01
CA LEU A 104 -8.37 0.10 2.09
C LEU A 104 -7.35 -1.01 2.39
N GLN A 105 -7.13 -1.32 3.66
CA GLN A 105 -6.27 -2.44 4.08
C GLN A 105 -6.81 -3.77 3.54
N SER A 106 -8.11 -4.04 3.69
CA SER A 106 -8.73 -5.24 3.13
C SER A 106 -8.57 -5.33 1.60
N GLN A 107 -8.65 -4.21 0.87
CA GLN A 107 -8.43 -4.19 -0.58
C GLN A 107 -6.97 -4.46 -0.94
N ILE A 108 -6.01 -3.96 -0.15
CA ILE A 108 -4.58 -4.25 -0.34
C ILE A 108 -4.31 -5.75 -0.14
N ASP A 109 -4.89 -6.35 0.90
CA ASP A 109 -4.71 -7.77 1.19
C ASP A 109 -5.28 -8.64 0.05
N GLU A 110 -6.47 -8.29 -0.45
CA GLU A 110 -7.09 -8.98 -1.59
C GLU A 110 -6.22 -8.91 -2.85
N LEU A 111 -5.74 -7.71 -3.21
CA LEU A 111 -4.86 -7.54 -4.38
C LEU A 111 -3.53 -8.28 -4.20
N THR A 112 -2.98 -8.32 -2.99
CA THR A 112 -1.77 -9.07 -2.66
C THR A 112 -1.97 -10.56 -2.90
N ASN A 113 -3.13 -11.10 -2.49
CA ASN A 113 -3.48 -12.49 -2.74
C ASN A 113 -3.63 -12.78 -4.24
N GLN A 114 -4.29 -11.90 -5.01
CA GLN A 114 -4.42 -12.06 -6.46
C GLN A 114 -3.06 -12.06 -7.17
N ILE A 115 -2.16 -11.14 -6.80
CA ILE A 115 -0.79 -11.11 -7.33
C ILE A 115 -0.07 -12.43 -7.06
N SER A 116 -0.16 -12.96 -5.83
CA SER A 116 0.48 -14.23 -5.50
C SER A 116 -0.06 -15.41 -6.32
N ALA A 117 -1.37 -15.42 -6.60
CA ALA A 117 -2.01 -16.45 -7.43
C ALA A 117 -1.55 -16.37 -8.88
N ILE A 118 -1.48 -15.15 -9.45
CA ILE A 118 -0.99 -14.92 -10.83
C ILE A 118 0.49 -15.32 -10.95
N GLN A 119 1.32 -14.96 -9.97
CA GLN A 119 2.74 -15.34 -9.95
C GLN A 119 2.91 -16.86 -9.94
N LYS A 120 2.13 -17.57 -9.12
CA LYS A 120 2.12 -19.03 -9.09
C LYS A 120 1.70 -19.62 -10.44
N GLY A 121 0.59 -19.15 -11.01
CA GLY A 121 0.11 -19.60 -12.32
C GLY A 121 1.13 -19.36 -13.45
N THR A 122 1.86 -18.23 -13.39
CA THR A 122 2.93 -17.91 -14.33
C THR A 122 4.11 -18.86 -14.19
N GLN A 123 4.54 -19.16 -12.96
CA GLN A 123 5.61 -20.14 -12.71
C GLN A 123 5.23 -21.56 -13.16
N ASP A 124 3.99 -21.97 -12.90
CA ASP A 124 3.46 -23.27 -13.35
C ASP A 124 3.40 -23.35 -14.88
N TYR A 125 3.09 -22.23 -15.56
CA TYR A 125 3.12 -22.14 -17.02
C TYR A 125 4.55 -22.22 -17.57
N ILE A 126 5.49 -21.43 -17.04
CA ILE A 126 6.91 -21.46 -17.45
C ILE A 126 7.47 -22.87 -17.30
N SER A 127 7.26 -23.51 -16.16
CA SER A 127 7.73 -24.87 -15.88
C SER A 127 7.20 -25.89 -16.90
N ARG A 128 5.94 -25.72 -17.34
CA ARG A 128 5.31 -26.57 -18.34
C ARG A 128 5.91 -26.36 -19.73
N CYS A 129 6.09 -25.10 -20.14
CA CYS A 129 6.75 -24.77 -21.41
C CYS A 129 8.17 -25.34 -21.46
N GLU A 130 8.94 -25.24 -20.38
CA GLU A 130 10.29 -25.83 -20.28
C GLU A 130 10.27 -27.36 -20.38
N MET A 131 9.26 -28.01 -19.80
CA MET A 131 9.09 -29.46 -19.91
C MET A 131 8.73 -29.89 -21.34
N GLU A 132 7.76 -29.21 -21.96
CA GLU A 132 7.35 -29.48 -23.35
C GLU A 132 8.53 -29.25 -24.32
N ALA A 133 9.28 -28.15 -24.16
CA ALA A 133 10.47 -27.88 -24.96
C ALA A 133 11.51 -29.01 -24.85
N ARG A 134 11.80 -29.49 -23.64
CA ARG A 134 12.71 -30.65 -23.42
C ARG A 134 12.20 -31.91 -24.10
N GLN A 135 10.92 -32.23 -23.98
CA GLN A 135 10.34 -33.40 -24.63
C GLN A 135 10.43 -33.33 -26.16
N LEU A 136 10.23 -32.14 -26.75
CA LEU A 136 10.40 -31.96 -28.20
C LEU A 136 11.87 -32.14 -28.61
N GLN A 137 12.81 -31.61 -27.82
CA GLN A 137 14.24 -31.80 -28.07
C GLN A 137 14.63 -33.28 -28.01
N GLU A 138 14.22 -34.02 -26.98
CA GLU A 138 14.49 -35.45 -26.85
C GLU A 138 13.93 -36.26 -28.04
N LYS A 139 12.71 -35.94 -28.49
CA LYS A 139 12.11 -36.57 -29.68
C LYS A 139 12.89 -36.25 -30.95
N PHE A 140 13.33 -35.00 -31.10
CA PHE A 140 14.13 -34.60 -32.27
C PHE A 140 15.48 -35.31 -32.30
N GLU A 141 16.18 -35.39 -31.16
CA GLU A 141 17.46 -36.10 -31.05
C GLU A 141 17.31 -37.61 -31.34
N ALA A 142 16.25 -38.24 -30.83
CA ALA A 142 15.95 -39.65 -31.13
C ALA A 142 15.66 -39.88 -32.62
N GLU A 143 14.87 -39.01 -33.24
CA GLU A 143 14.55 -39.14 -34.67
C GLU A 143 15.77 -38.84 -35.55
N SER A 144 16.62 -37.89 -35.17
CA SER A 144 17.90 -37.64 -35.84
C SER A 144 18.78 -38.89 -35.83
N HIS A 145 18.88 -39.57 -34.67
CA HIS A 145 19.65 -40.81 -34.56
C HIS A 145 19.09 -41.94 -35.44
N ASN A 146 17.76 -42.05 -35.55
CA ASN A 146 17.11 -43.01 -36.46
C ASN A 146 17.44 -42.72 -37.92
N VAL A 147 17.44 -41.44 -38.33
CA VAL A 147 17.79 -41.03 -39.69
C VAL A 147 19.25 -41.40 -40.01
N ASP A 148 20.18 -41.16 -39.08
CA ASP A 148 21.60 -41.52 -39.24
C ASP A 148 21.80 -43.04 -39.41
N LEU A 149 21.06 -43.87 -38.66
CA LEU A 149 21.08 -45.33 -38.79
C LEU A 149 20.59 -45.77 -40.17
N VAL A 150 19.46 -45.24 -40.64
CA VAL A 150 18.90 -45.56 -41.95
C VAL A 150 19.83 -45.12 -43.09
N GLU A 151 20.50 -43.97 -42.95
CA GLU A 151 21.50 -43.51 -43.91
C GLU A 151 22.69 -44.48 -43.98
N LYS A 152 23.20 -44.92 -42.82
CA LYS A 152 24.29 -45.90 -42.76
C LYS A 152 23.89 -47.25 -43.38
N GLU A 153 22.71 -47.76 -43.08
CA GLU A 153 22.20 -49.01 -43.69
C GLU A 153 22.07 -48.89 -45.21
N ALA A 154 21.61 -47.74 -45.70
CA ALA A 154 21.52 -47.47 -47.14
C ALA A 154 22.90 -47.45 -47.81
N LEU A 155 23.92 -46.86 -47.16
CA LEU A 155 25.30 -46.89 -47.63
C LEU A 155 25.87 -48.31 -47.68
N GLU A 156 25.69 -49.09 -46.61
CA GLU A 156 26.13 -50.50 -46.55
C GLU A 156 25.46 -51.35 -47.65
N PHE A 157 24.17 -51.13 -47.93
CA PHE A 157 23.47 -51.80 -49.01
C PHE A 157 24.05 -51.45 -50.39
N LEU A 158 24.39 -50.17 -50.62
CA LEU A 158 25.00 -49.72 -51.87
C LEU A 158 26.41 -50.31 -52.07
N GLU A 159 27.21 -50.38 -51.01
CA GLU A 159 28.55 -51.00 -51.04
C GLU A 159 28.47 -52.53 -51.21
N GLY A 160 27.56 -53.19 -50.51
CA GLY A 160 27.30 -54.63 -50.67
C GLY A 160 26.88 -54.97 -52.10
N GLY A 161 26.02 -54.14 -52.70
CA GLY A 161 25.64 -54.25 -54.10
C GLY A 161 26.81 -54.03 -55.08
N GLN A 162 27.78 -53.17 -54.75
CA GLN A 162 29.00 -52.99 -55.55
C GLN A 162 29.91 -54.23 -55.47
N MET A 163 30.05 -54.84 -54.29
CA MET A 163 30.89 -56.03 -54.10
C MET A 163 30.32 -57.28 -54.78
N VAL A 164 29.00 -57.44 -54.84
CA VAL A 164 28.34 -58.51 -55.63
C VAL A 164 28.63 -58.32 -57.13
N ARG A 165 28.48 -57.09 -57.65
CA ARG A 165 28.80 -56.79 -59.06
C ARG A 165 30.27 -57.06 -59.42
N MET A 166 31.21 -56.80 -58.51
CA MET A 166 32.62 -57.11 -58.72
C MET A 166 32.93 -58.62 -58.67
N LYS A 167 32.22 -59.40 -57.83
CA LYS A 167 32.37 -60.87 -57.78
C LYS A 167 31.74 -61.58 -58.98
N GLU A 168 30.62 -61.05 -59.49
CA GLU A 168 30.01 -61.51 -60.76
C GLU A 168 30.99 -61.33 -61.93
N GLN A 169 31.60 -60.15 -62.04
CA GLN A 169 32.58 -59.83 -63.10
C GLN A 169 33.87 -60.66 -63.02
N SER A 170 34.26 -61.13 -61.82
CA SER A 170 35.41 -62.03 -61.66
C SER A 170 35.11 -63.46 -62.15
N LYS A 171 33.86 -63.95 -62.00
CA LYS A 171 33.44 -65.27 -62.51
C LYS A 171 33.16 -65.28 -64.01
N GLU A 172 32.82 -64.14 -64.61
CA GLU A 172 32.62 -64.00 -66.06
C GLU A 172 33.89 -64.15 -66.91
N SER A 173 35.07 -64.08 -66.30
CA SER A 173 36.35 -64.19 -67.02
C SER A 173 36.71 -65.61 -67.49
N ASN A 174 35.90 -66.63 -67.19
CA ASN A 174 36.18 -68.04 -67.55
C ASN A 174 35.02 -68.78 -68.25
N LEU A 175 34.01 -68.07 -68.77
CA LEU A 175 32.90 -68.67 -69.50
C LEU A 175 33.04 -68.44 -71.01
N GLY A 176 33.00 -69.54 -71.77
CA GLY A 176 33.18 -69.54 -73.22
C GLY A 176 32.13 -68.73 -74.01
N PRO A 177 32.35 -68.50 -75.32
CA PRO A 177 31.68 -67.47 -76.12
C PRO A 177 30.15 -67.50 -76.12
N ILE A 178 29.55 -68.66 -75.84
CA ILE A 178 28.10 -68.87 -75.86
C ILE A 178 27.41 -68.24 -74.63
N MET A 179 28.14 -68.02 -73.53
CA MET A 179 27.56 -67.41 -72.30
C MET A 179 27.69 -65.88 -72.25
N GLN A 180 28.54 -65.27 -73.11
CA GLN A 180 28.59 -63.80 -73.26
C GLN A 180 27.33 -63.20 -73.92
N ILE A 181 26.51 -64.03 -74.58
CA ILE A 181 25.25 -63.61 -75.20
C ILE A 181 24.15 -63.44 -74.16
N VAL A 182 24.24 -64.11 -73.00
CA VAL A 182 23.19 -64.08 -71.97
C VAL A 182 23.42 -62.98 -70.92
N LEU A 183 24.63 -62.42 -70.82
CA LEU A 183 25.01 -61.49 -69.74
C LEU A 183 25.12 -60.02 -70.16
N ARG A 184 24.62 -59.61 -71.33
CA ARG A 184 24.56 -58.19 -71.71
C ARG A 184 23.18 -57.77 -72.16
N ARG A 185 22.66 -56.72 -71.48
CA ARG A 185 21.41 -55.98 -71.74
C ARG A 185 20.21 -56.75 -71.19
N ASP A 186 19.74 -56.50 -69.97
CA ASP A 186 18.82 -55.38 -69.72
C ASP A 186 18.70 -54.95 -68.24
N ASP A 187 19.48 -55.55 -67.32
CA ASP A 187 19.31 -55.30 -65.87
C ASP A 187 19.84 -53.95 -65.38
N SER A 188 20.77 -53.32 -66.12
CA SER A 188 21.25 -51.96 -65.80
C SER A 188 20.13 -50.91 -65.93
N VAL A 189 19.25 -51.06 -66.92
CA VAL A 189 18.12 -50.14 -67.13
C VAL A 189 17.06 -50.36 -66.07
N ILE A 190 16.79 -51.62 -65.71
CA ILE A 190 15.82 -51.95 -64.65
C ILE A 190 16.33 -51.47 -63.28
N PHE A 191 17.60 -51.69 -62.96
CA PHE A 191 18.20 -51.25 -61.70
C PHE A 191 18.27 -49.73 -61.58
N THR A 192 18.67 -49.01 -62.64
CA THR A 192 18.66 -47.54 -62.64
C THR A 192 17.24 -46.96 -62.55
N LYS A 193 16.26 -47.62 -63.17
CA LYS A 193 14.84 -47.24 -63.08
C LYS A 193 14.24 -47.52 -61.70
N TRP A 194 14.64 -48.61 -61.05
CA TRP A 194 14.27 -48.91 -59.67
C TRP A 194 14.92 -47.91 -58.69
N MET A 195 16.23 -47.67 -58.80
CA MET A 195 16.98 -46.69 -57.99
C MET A 195 16.42 -45.27 -58.13
N THR A 196 16.10 -44.83 -59.35
CA THR A 196 15.48 -43.52 -59.57
C THR A 196 14.06 -43.46 -59.01
N SER A 197 13.29 -44.55 -59.09
CA SER A 197 11.95 -44.63 -58.48
C SER A 197 12.01 -44.57 -56.95
N VAL A 198 12.91 -45.34 -56.33
CA VAL A 198 13.16 -45.32 -54.89
C VAL A 198 13.63 -43.93 -54.46
N ASN A 199 14.65 -43.37 -55.11
CA ASN A 199 15.15 -42.03 -54.80
C ASN A 199 14.06 -40.96 -54.96
N LYS A 200 13.20 -41.06 -55.98
CA LYS A 200 12.07 -40.13 -56.18
C LYS A 200 11.02 -40.28 -55.07
N SER A 201 10.74 -41.51 -54.63
CA SER A 201 9.84 -41.80 -53.51
C SER A 201 10.37 -41.25 -52.19
N TYR A 202 11.66 -41.48 -51.88
CA TYR A 202 12.31 -40.94 -50.68
C TYR A 202 12.33 -39.41 -50.70
N ASN A 203 12.76 -38.77 -51.79
CA ASN A 203 12.73 -37.32 -51.93
C ASN A 203 11.32 -36.75 -51.82
N HIS A 204 10.30 -37.45 -52.32
CA HIS A 204 8.91 -37.03 -52.18
C HIS A 204 8.44 -37.06 -50.72
N ARG A 205 8.76 -38.12 -49.98
CA ARG A 205 8.42 -38.24 -48.55
C ARG A 205 9.14 -37.18 -47.71
N ILE A 206 10.43 -36.94 -47.96
CA ILE A 206 11.20 -35.85 -47.33
C ILE A 206 10.57 -34.50 -47.64
N CYS A 207 10.18 -34.25 -48.89
CA CYS A 207 9.54 -33.00 -49.30
C CYS A 207 8.19 -32.78 -48.59
N ILE A 208 7.37 -33.83 -48.44
CA ILE A 208 6.10 -33.75 -47.69
C ILE A 208 6.37 -33.47 -46.21
N PHE A 209 7.32 -34.17 -45.59
CA PHE A 209 7.67 -33.97 -44.19
C PHE A 209 8.13 -32.53 -43.92
N VAL A 210 9.08 -32.02 -44.73
CA VAL A 210 9.58 -30.64 -44.61
C VAL A 210 8.46 -29.61 -44.80
N LYS A 211 7.54 -29.83 -45.75
CA LYS A 211 6.39 -28.93 -45.94
C LYS A 211 5.45 -28.93 -44.74
N ASN A 212 5.14 -30.10 -44.18
CA ASN A 212 4.27 -30.22 -43.01
C ASN A 212 4.91 -29.61 -41.77
N ALA A 213 6.20 -29.88 -41.53
CA ALA A 213 6.95 -29.29 -40.43
C ALA A 213 7.03 -27.76 -40.55
N LYS A 214 7.26 -27.24 -41.76
CA LYS A 214 7.24 -25.80 -42.03
C LYS A 214 5.86 -25.18 -41.73
N ALA A 215 4.78 -25.82 -42.15
CA ALA A 215 3.43 -25.33 -41.89
C ALA A 215 3.12 -25.30 -40.39
N ALA A 216 3.46 -26.37 -39.66
CA ALA A 216 3.28 -26.45 -38.22
C ALA A 216 4.10 -25.37 -37.48
N LEU A 217 5.36 -25.15 -37.88
CA LEU A 217 6.20 -24.11 -37.30
C LEU A 217 5.63 -22.69 -37.57
N GLN A 218 5.08 -22.48 -38.76
CA GLN A 218 4.50 -21.20 -39.11
C GLN A 218 3.22 -20.92 -38.31
N GLU A 219 2.38 -21.94 -38.09
CA GLU A 219 1.19 -21.84 -37.25
C GLU A 219 1.53 -21.54 -35.79
N THR A 220 2.54 -22.21 -35.22
CA THR A 220 2.98 -21.96 -33.83
C THR A 220 3.61 -20.58 -33.65
N THR A 221 4.32 -20.09 -34.67
CA THR A 221 4.88 -18.74 -34.67
C THR A 221 3.77 -17.69 -34.64
N VAL A 222 2.78 -17.81 -35.52
CA VAL A 222 1.63 -16.87 -35.55
C VAL A 222 0.85 -16.89 -34.24
N ARG A 223 0.56 -18.08 -33.70
CA ARG A 223 -0.16 -18.22 -32.43
C ARG A 223 0.59 -17.56 -31.27
N SER A 224 1.90 -17.77 -31.18
CA SER A 224 2.69 -17.18 -30.09
C SER A 224 2.85 -15.66 -30.24
N GLU A 225 2.93 -15.13 -31.46
CA GLU A 225 2.90 -13.68 -31.71
C GLU A 225 1.57 -13.04 -31.26
N GLU A 226 0.43 -13.68 -31.53
CA GLU A 226 -0.89 -13.21 -31.07
C GLU A 226 -0.99 -13.21 -29.54
N GLU A 227 -0.52 -14.26 -28.87
CA GLU A 227 -0.47 -14.32 -27.40
C GLU A 227 0.42 -13.24 -26.80
N VAL A 228 1.61 -13.01 -27.38
CA VAL A 228 2.54 -11.95 -26.97
C VAL A 228 1.89 -10.57 -27.16
N GLN A 229 1.20 -10.34 -28.28
CA GLN A 229 0.48 -9.09 -28.53
C GLN A 229 -0.63 -8.87 -27.50
N MET A 230 -1.45 -9.89 -27.21
CA MET A 230 -2.50 -9.82 -26.20
C MET A 230 -1.94 -9.50 -24.81
N CYS A 231 -0.85 -10.15 -24.43
CA CYS A 231 -0.16 -9.89 -23.16
C CYS A 231 0.38 -8.45 -23.12
N ALA A 232 0.97 -7.96 -24.20
CA ALA A 232 1.47 -6.59 -24.30
C ALA A 232 0.34 -5.55 -24.15
N TYR A 233 -0.81 -5.77 -24.79
CA TYR A 233 -1.98 -4.89 -24.64
C TYR A 233 -2.54 -4.88 -23.22
N GLN A 234 -2.63 -6.04 -22.58
CA GLN A 234 -3.06 -6.14 -21.18
C GLN A 234 -2.10 -5.41 -20.24
N LEU A 235 -0.79 -5.59 -20.43
CA LEU A 235 0.26 -4.90 -19.67
C LEU A 235 0.16 -3.38 -19.83
N LEU A 236 -0.03 -2.90 -21.06
CA LEU A 236 -0.17 -1.47 -21.34
C LEU A 236 -1.41 -0.88 -20.65
N ALA A 237 -2.56 -1.55 -20.72
CA ALA A 237 -3.77 -1.13 -20.04
C ALA A 237 -3.59 -1.07 -18.50
N LEU A 238 -2.85 -2.02 -17.96
CA LEU A 238 -2.52 -2.07 -16.53
C LEU A 238 -1.60 -0.91 -16.14
N ILE A 239 -0.57 -0.63 -16.93
CA ILE A 239 0.33 0.53 -16.74
C ILE A 239 -0.44 1.86 -16.77
N ASP A 240 -1.36 2.02 -17.72
CA ASP A 240 -2.21 3.22 -17.81
C ASP A 240 -3.09 3.39 -16.57
N SER A 241 -3.70 2.30 -16.08
CA SER A 241 -4.54 2.33 -14.88
C SER A 241 -3.75 2.69 -13.61
N VAL A 242 -2.55 2.12 -13.45
CA VAL A 242 -1.64 2.41 -12.33
C VAL A 242 -1.16 3.86 -12.40
N SER A 243 -0.85 4.36 -13.60
CA SER A 243 -0.45 5.75 -13.81
C SER A 243 -1.54 6.73 -13.40
N LYS A 244 -2.80 6.49 -13.81
CA LYS A 244 -3.95 7.30 -13.38
C LYS A 244 -4.14 7.28 -11.86
N TYR A 245 -4.00 6.11 -11.23
CA TYR A 245 -4.12 5.99 -9.78
C TYR A 245 -2.99 6.75 -9.04
N LYS A 246 -1.76 6.70 -9.57
CA LYS A 246 -0.62 7.44 -9.04
C LYS A 246 -0.86 8.95 -9.09
N GLU A 247 -1.33 9.48 -10.22
CA GLU A 247 -1.66 10.90 -10.38
C GLU A 247 -2.79 11.33 -9.44
N PHE A 248 -3.85 10.53 -9.34
CA PHE A 248 -4.95 10.79 -8.40
C PHE A 248 -4.45 10.87 -6.95
N THR A 249 -3.60 9.92 -6.54
CA THR A 249 -3.06 9.88 -5.18
C THR A 249 -2.17 11.08 -4.90
N ALA A 250 -1.29 11.45 -5.84
CA ALA A 250 -0.42 12.62 -5.72
C ALA A 250 -1.23 13.92 -5.61
N SER A 251 -2.25 14.09 -6.46
CA SER A 251 -3.19 15.21 -6.41
C SER A 251 -3.91 15.29 -5.05
N LYS A 252 -4.39 14.16 -4.54
CA LYS A 252 -5.09 14.12 -3.26
C LYS A 252 -4.18 14.47 -2.08
N ILE A 253 -2.92 14.03 -2.11
CA ILE A 253 -1.91 14.40 -1.13
C ILE A 253 -1.64 15.91 -1.16
N SER A 254 -1.50 16.50 -2.36
CA SER A 254 -1.31 17.95 -2.49
C SER A 254 -2.49 18.72 -1.90
N GLN A 255 -3.72 18.35 -2.26
CA GLN A 255 -4.92 18.99 -1.72
C GLN A 255 -4.98 18.89 -0.18
N MET A 256 -4.65 17.72 0.37
CA MET A 256 -4.61 17.54 1.83
C MET A 256 -3.53 18.41 2.48
N LYS A 257 -2.36 18.55 1.84
CA LYS A 257 -1.27 19.39 2.32
C LYS A 257 -1.67 20.87 2.35
N ASP A 258 -2.37 21.34 1.33
CA ASP A 258 -2.85 22.73 1.25
C ASP A 258 -3.85 23.00 2.38
N VAL A 259 -4.85 22.13 2.56
CA VAL A 259 -5.82 22.24 3.66
C VAL A 259 -5.16 22.23 5.04
N VAL A 260 -4.15 21.37 5.24
CA VAL A 260 -3.39 21.34 6.51
C VAL A 260 -2.60 22.63 6.71
N SER A 261 -1.99 23.17 5.65
CA SER A 261 -1.20 24.41 5.72
C SER A 261 -2.10 25.62 6.01
N GLU A 262 -3.26 25.71 5.35
CA GLU A 262 -4.28 26.74 5.63
C GLU A 262 -4.79 26.65 7.07
N THR A 263 -5.09 25.43 7.54
CA THR A 263 -5.55 25.22 8.92
C THR A 263 -4.47 25.62 9.92
N ALA A 264 -3.21 25.27 9.68
CA ALA A 264 -2.08 25.66 10.53
C ALA A 264 -1.89 27.18 10.54
N ALA A 265 -2.01 27.84 9.38
CA ALA A 265 -1.94 29.30 9.28
C ALA A 265 -3.09 29.98 10.05
N ALA A 266 -4.32 29.45 9.93
CA ALA A 266 -5.47 29.95 10.68
C ALA A 266 -5.29 29.79 12.20
N ILE A 267 -4.69 28.70 12.66
CA ILE A 267 -4.35 28.49 14.08
C ILE A 267 -3.26 29.48 14.52
N ALA A 268 -2.24 29.72 13.69
CA ALA A 268 -1.15 30.65 14.01
C ALA A 268 -1.61 32.12 14.02
N GLN A 269 -2.56 32.48 13.16
CA GLN A 269 -3.16 33.82 13.09
C GLN A 269 -4.30 34.02 14.09
N ALA A 270 -4.77 32.95 14.76
CA ALA A 270 -5.71 33.09 15.86
C ALA A 270 -5.08 34.02 16.92
N PRO A 271 -5.63 35.21 17.16
CA PRO A 271 -4.95 36.22 17.95
C PRO A 271 -4.69 35.72 19.37
N ASN A 272 -3.49 35.96 19.88
CA ASN A 272 -3.18 35.96 21.31
C ASN A 272 -3.94 37.08 22.06
N ASP A 273 -4.95 37.73 21.46
CA ASP A 273 -5.76 38.77 22.11
C ASP A 273 -6.47 38.24 23.35
N SER A 274 -6.69 36.92 23.44
CA SER A 274 -7.19 36.27 24.66
C SER A 274 -6.12 36.14 25.78
N LEU A 275 -4.84 36.35 25.49
CA LEU A 275 -3.72 36.30 26.47
C LEU A 275 -3.15 37.70 26.77
N ALA A 276 -3.11 38.62 25.80
CA ALA A 276 -2.62 39.98 25.99
C ALA A 276 -3.59 40.87 26.80
N SER A 277 -4.90 40.61 26.74
CA SER A 277 -5.90 41.33 27.56
C SER A 277 -5.81 40.99 29.06
N SER A 278 -5.07 39.96 29.46
CA SER A 278 -4.98 39.52 30.87
C SER A 278 -3.64 39.83 31.54
N ILE A 279 -2.63 40.32 30.80
CA ILE A 279 -1.32 40.68 31.37
C ILE A 279 -1.14 42.19 31.28
N GLY A 280 -1.79 42.89 32.22
CA GLY A 280 -1.52 44.30 32.50
C GLY A 280 -0.07 44.49 32.95
N THR A 281 0.59 45.46 32.32
CA THR A 281 2.00 45.84 32.42
C THR A 281 2.45 46.14 33.86
N LEU A 282 3.50 45.46 34.35
CA LEU A 282 4.19 45.84 35.60
C LEU A 282 5.38 46.77 35.26
N PRO A 283 5.48 47.98 35.84
CA PRO A 283 6.64 48.83 35.63
C PRO A 283 7.82 48.35 36.47
N GLN A 284 9.00 48.34 35.84
CA GLN A 284 10.29 48.13 36.50
C GLN A 284 10.59 49.29 37.46
N SER A 285 10.96 48.98 38.71
CA SER A 285 11.61 49.96 39.60
C SER A 285 13.10 49.64 39.72
N LYS A 286 13.90 50.63 39.29
CA LYS A 286 15.33 50.81 39.52
C LYS A 286 15.63 51.07 41.00
N VAL A 287 16.76 50.52 41.45
CA VAL A 287 17.62 50.83 42.62
C VAL A 287 17.00 50.63 44.00
#